data_AF-A0A529MMA6-F1
#
_entry.id   AF-A0A529MMA6-F1
#
_cell.length_a   1.000
_cell.length_b   1.000
_cell.length_c   1.000
_cell.angle_alpha   90.00
_cell.angle_beta   90.00
_cell.angle_gamma   90.00
#
_symmetry.space_group_name_H-M   'P 1'
#
loop_
_entity.id
_entity.type
_entity.pdbx_description
1 polymer ?
#
loop_
_entity_poly.entity_id
_entity_poly.type
_entity_poly.pdbx_seq_one_letter_code
_entity_poly.pdbx_strand_id
1 'polypeptide(L)'
;VRRLSPDEVRQIYEVRELLQRQAALMIPLPASDALIAELMEIQRVYSAHVDAHYLRGIHEANDRFHLTMFSACGNDYLVSSIDHYMRLSLPVRANSLADPQKLEVSRQHHWFMIEAMKRRDN
;
A
#
# COMPACT_ATOMS: atom_id res chain seq x y z
N VAL A 1 -5.65 -0.39 22.30
CA VAL A 1 -5.54 -1.07 20.99
C VAL A 1 -5.67 -2.56 21.22
N ARG A 2 -6.56 -3.26 20.48
CA ARG A 2 -6.70 -4.73 20.55
C ARG A 2 -5.40 -5.40 20.12
N ARG A 3 -4.91 -6.38 20.88
CA ARG A 3 -3.79 -7.22 20.46
C ARG A 3 -4.33 -8.38 19.63
N LEU A 4 -3.77 -8.58 18.46
CA LEU A 4 -4.09 -9.71 17.58
C LEU A 4 -3.19 -10.90 17.94
N SER A 5 -3.77 -12.08 18.03
CA SER A 5 -3.03 -13.35 18.09
C SER A 5 -2.31 -13.62 16.76
N PRO A 6 -1.25 -14.45 16.76
CA PRO A 6 -0.57 -14.84 15.52
C PRO A 6 -1.51 -15.43 14.46
N ASP A 7 -2.54 -16.16 14.89
CA ASP A 7 -3.55 -16.74 13.98
C ASP A 7 -4.45 -15.69 13.35
N GLU A 8 -4.92 -14.72 14.14
CA GLU A 8 -5.69 -13.59 13.60
C GLU A 8 -4.85 -12.76 12.64
N VAL A 9 -3.57 -12.52 12.94
CA VAL A 9 -2.66 -11.83 12.03
C VAL A 9 -2.58 -12.57 10.70
N ARG A 10 -2.29 -13.88 10.73
CA ARG A 10 -2.23 -14.70 9.51
C ARG A 10 -3.51 -14.61 8.69
N GLN A 11 -4.67 -14.82 9.31
CA GLN A 11 -5.99 -14.77 8.64
C GLN A 11 -6.27 -13.38 8.03
N ILE A 12 -5.92 -12.31 8.73
CA ILE A 12 -6.06 -10.93 8.21
C ILE A 12 -5.19 -10.75 6.97
N TYR A 13 -3.95 -11.24 6.97
CA TYR A 13 -3.05 -11.13 5.83
C TYR A 13 -3.49 -11.99 4.64
N GLU A 14 -4.03 -13.19 4.86
CA GLU A 14 -4.61 -14.05 3.81
C GLU A 14 -5.75 -13.33 3.07
N VAL A 15 -6.69 -12.72 3.79
CA VAL A 15 -7.78 -11.96 3.17
C VAL A 15 -7.26 -10.69 2.50
N ARG A 16 -6.33 -9.98 3.14
CA ARG A 16 -5.72 -8.77 2.57
C ARG A 16 -5.02 -9.07 1.25
N GLU A 17 -4.27 -10.16 1.17
CA GLU A 17 -3.60 -10.60 -0.06
C GLU A 17 -4.61 -10.88 -1.18
N LEU A 18 -5.66 -11.66 -0.88
CA LEU A 18 -6.72 -11.98 -1.84
C LEU A 18 -7.35 -10.71 -2.43
N LEU A 19 -7.74 -9.77 -1.58
CA LEU A 19 -8.39 -8.53 -2.00
C LEU A 19 -7.44 -7.64 -2.82
N GLN A 20 -6.20 -7.46 -2.35
CA GLN A 20 -5.21 -6.61 -3.02
C GLN A 20 -4.79 -7.17 -4.38
N ARG A 21 -4.58 -8.49 -4.47
CA ARG A 21 -4.29 -9.16 -5.73
C ARG A 21 -5.44 -8.98 -6.72
N GLN A 22 -6.68 -9.17 -6.28
CA GLN A 22 -7.85 -8.99 -7.14
C GLN A 22 -7.95 -7.54 -7.65
N ALA A 23 -7.72 -6.55 -6.78
CA ALA A 23 -7.73 -5.15 -7.19
C ALA A 23 -6.62 -4.85 -8.19
N ALA A 24 -5.40 -5.34 -7.97
CA ALA A 24 -4.28 -5.17 -8.89
C ALA A 24 -4.60 -5.72 -10.30
N LEU A 25 -5.17 -6.93 -10.38
CA LEU A 25 -5.55 -7.56 -11.66
C LEU A 25 -6.65 -6.79 -12.41
N MET A 26 -7.42 -5.96 -11.71
CA MET A 26 -8.51 -5.16 -12.28
C MET A 26 -8.07 -3.74 -12.68
N ILE A 27 -6.85 -3.31 -12.33
CA ILE A 27 -6.32 -2.01 -12.75
C ILE A 27 -6.09 -2.03 -14.27
N PRO A 28 -6.67 -1.09 -15.05
CA PRO A 28 -6.39 -0.98 -16.48
C PRO A 28 -4.92 -0.64 -16.71
N LEU A 29 -4.25 -1.41 -17.57
CA LEU A 29 -2.85 -1.21 -17.95
C LEU A 29 -2.69 -0.84 -19.44
N PRO A 30 -1.81 0.11 -19.79
CA PRO A 30 -1.01 0.92 -18.87
C PRO A 30 -1.91 1.90 -18.08
N ALA A 31 -1.54 2.16 -16.84
CA ALA A 31 -2.22 3.15 -16.02
C ALA A 31 -2.14 4.55 -16.65
N SER A 32 -3.09 5.43 -16.31
CA SER A 32 -3.09 6.79 -16.83
C SER A 32 -1.89 7.59 -16.32
N ASP A 33 -1.38 8.50 -17.15
CA ASP A 33 -0.26 9.39 -16.78
C ASP A 33 -0.58 10.20 -15.50
N ALA A 34 -1.85 10.60 -15.33
CA ALA A 34 -2.31 11.30 -14.14
C ALA A 34 -2.16 10.46 -12.86
N LEU A 35 -2.56 9.18 -12.91
CA LEU A 35 -2.40 8.26 -11.79
C LEU A 35 -0.93 7.99 -11.47
N ILE A 36 -0.10 7.80 -12.50
CA ILE A 36 1.34 7.62 -12.33
C ILE A 36 1.98 8.85 -11.68
N ALA A 37 1.64 10.06 -12.14
CA ALA A 37 2.15 11.30 -11.56
C ALA A 37 1.73 11.46 -10.09
N GLU A 38 0.48 11.12 -9.77
CA GLU A 38 -0.01 11.14 -8.39
C GLU A 38 0.77 10.16 -7.51
N LEU A 39 0.92 8.90 -7.93
CA LEU A 39 1.67 7.88 -7.17
C LEU A 39 3.14 8.27 -6.96
N MET A 40 3.78 8.89 -7.95
CA MET A 40 5.15 9.41 -7.83
C MET A 40 5.25 10.52 -6.78
N GLU A 41 4.29 11.44 -6.73
CA GLU A 41 4.26 12.49 -5.73
C GLU A 41 4.02 11.92 -4.32
N ILE A 42 3.10 10.95 -4.19
CA ILE A 42 2.90 10.26 -2.90
C ILE A 42 4.17 9.54 -2.46
N GLN A 43 4.87 8.87 -3.37
CA GLN A 43 6.13 8.19 -3.08
C GLN A 43 7.24 9.16 -2.65
N ARG A 44 7.29 10.36 -3.24
CA ARG A 44 8.22 11.42 -2.85
C ARG A 44 7.93 11.89 -1.41
N VAL A 45 6.66 12.12 -1.09
CA VAL A 45 6.22 12.49 0.27
C VAL A 45 6.53 11.38 1.29
N TYR A 46 6.23 10.13 0.95
CA TYR A 46 6.57 8.96 1.76
C TYR A 46 8.08 8.91 2.05
N SER A 47 8.92 9.10 1.02
CA SER A 47 10.37 9.08 1.16
C SER A 47 10.86 10.19 2.07
N ALA A 48 10.34 11.42 1.94
CA ALA A 48 10.68 12.52 2.83
C ALA A 48 10.29 12.25 4.29
N HIS A 49 9.16 11.59 4.54
CA HIS A 49 8.77 11.18 5.90
C HIS A 49 9.68 10.11 6.48
N VAL A 50 10.15 9.16 5.65
CA VAL A 50 11.15 8.17 6.06
C VAL A 50 12.47 8.85 6.44
N ASP A 51 12.96 9.79 5.64
CA ASP A 51 14.21 10.53 5.93
C ASP A 51 14.11 11.37 7.20
N ALA A 52 12.93 11.95 7.46
CA ALA A 52 12.65 12.74 8.65
C ALA A 52 12.31 11.89 9.90
N HIS A 53 12.30 10.55 9.79
CA HIS A 53 11.81 9.63 10.82
C HIS A 53 10.42 9.97 11.36
N TYR A 54 9.55 10.57 10.54
CA TYR A 54 8.22 10.98 10.93
C TYR A 54 7.23 9.81 10.78
N LEU A 55 7.23 8.91 11.75
CA LEU A 55 6.49 7.63 11.72
C LEU A 55 5.02 7.77 11.31
N ARG A 56 4.32 8.78 11.84
CA ARG A 56 2.92 9.05 11.50
C ARG A 56 2.77 9.40 10.02
N GLY A 57 3.63 10.25 9.48
CA GLY A 57 3.61 10.60 8.05
C GLY A 57 3.97 9.41 7.16
N ILE A 58 4.90 8.55 7.58
CA ILE A 58 5.23 7.31 6.85
C ILE A 58 3.99 6.42 6.75
N HIS A 59 3.27 6.21 7.86
CA HIS A 59 2.01 5.46 7.88
C HIS A 59 0.96 6.05 6.93
N GLU A 60 0.67 7.34 7.08
CA GLU A 60 -0.37 8.03 6.30
C GLU A 60 -0.04 8.03 4.79
N ALA A 61 1.21 8.30 4.42
CA ALA A 61 1.63 8.28 3.02
C ALA A 61 1.64 6.86 2.42
N ASN A 62 1.99 5.84 3.21
CA ASN A 62 1.95 4.45 2.75
C ASN A 62 0.52 3.99 2.48
N ASP A 63 -0.41 4.28 3.37
CA ASP A 63 -1.80 3.91 3.18
C ASP A 63 -2.42 4.69 2.01
N ARG A 64 -2.10 5.99 1.89
CA ARG A 64 -2.49 6.81 0.73
C ARG A 64 -2.00 6.22 -0.58
N PHE A 65 -0.72 5.81 -0.65
CA PHE A 65 -0.14 5.21 -1.86
C PHE A 65 -0.94 3.98 -2.32
N HIS A 66 -1.15 3.01 -1.43
CA HIS A 66 -1.87 1.79 -1.79
C HIS A 66 -3.34 2.04 -2.11
N LEU A 67 -4.02 2.92 -1.36
CA LEU A 67 -5.43 3.23 -1.64
C LEU A 67 -5.61 3.98 -2.96
N THR A 68 -4.75 4.94 -3.28
CA THR A 68 -4.73 5.60 -4.61
C THR A 68 -4.51 4.56 -5.71
N MET A 69 -3.54 3.67 -5.54
CA MET A 69 -3.24 2.61 -6.51
C MET A 69 -4.44 1.68 -6.72
N PHE A 70 -4.98 1.09 -5.65
CA PHE A 70 -6.07 0.14 -5.75
C PHE A 70 -7.39 0.79 -6.16
N SER A 71 -7.59 2.08 -5.95
CA SER A 71 -8.79 2.78 -6.44
C SER A 71 -8.91 2.78 -7.96
N ALA A 72 -7.80 2.63 -8.67
CA ALA A 72 -7.79 2.49 -10.12
C ALA A 72 -8.45 1.20 -10.62
N CYS A 73 -8.78 0.24 -9.74
CA CYS A 73 -9.51 -0.97 -10.13
C CYS A 73 -11.00 -0.74 -10.44
N GLY A 74 -11.53 0.46 -10.16
CA GLY A 74 -12.91 0.85 -10.49
C GLY A 74 -13.99 0.13 -9.67
N ASN A 75 -13.63 -0.50 -8.55
CA ASN A 75 -14.57 -1.19 -7.67
C ASN A 75 -14.49 -0.66 -6.22
N ASP A 76 -15.35 0.30 -5.90
CA ASP A 76 -15.38 0.98 -4.61
C ASP A 76 -15.61 0.03 -3.42
N TYR A 77 -16.37 -1.04 -3.59
CA TYR A 77 -16.59 -2.04 -2.54
C TYR A 77 -15.31 -2.84 -2.26
N LEU A 78 -14.55 -3.18 -3.31
CA LEU A 78 -13.27 -3.84 -3.16
C LEU A 78 -12.25 -2.92 -2.47
N VAL A 79 -12.19 -1.65 -2.86
CA VAL A 79 -11.32 -0.65 -2.24
C VAL A 79 -11.67 -0.44 -0.76
N SER A 80 -12.95 -0.30 -0.44
CA SER A 80 -13.43 -0.19 0.95
C SER A 80 -13.08 -1.43 1.78
N SER A 81 -13.11 -2.62 1.17
CA SER A 81 -12.71 -3.86 1.83
C SER A 81 -11.20 -3.88 2.09
N ILE A 82 -10.39 -3.50 1.10
CA ILE A 82 -8.92 -3.38 1.25
C ILE A 82 -8.58 -2.41 2.40
N ASP A 83 -9.21 -1.24 2.42
CA ASP A 83 -9.03 -0.22 3.44
C ASP A 83 -9.38 -0.75 4.86
N HIS A 84 -10.47 -1.50 4.99
CA HIS A 84 -10.83 -2.17 6.24
C HIS A 84 -9.73 -3.12 6.73
N TYR A 85 -9.22 -4.01 5.87
CA TYR A 85 -8.16 -4.97 6.25
C TYR A 85 -6.78 -4.31 6.44
N MET A 86 -6.52 -3.19 5.75
CA MET A 86 -5.34 -2.36 6.02
C MET A 86 -5.37 -1.75 7.42
N ARG A 87 -6.54 -1.30 7.89
CA ARG A 87 -6.72 -0.82 9.27
C ARG A 87 -6.62 -1.95 10.31
N LEU A 88 -7.18 -3.12 10.03
CA LEU A 88 -7.07 -4.28 10.94
C LEU A 88 -5.61 -4.70 11.15
N SER A 89 -4.78 -4.64 10.11
CA SER A 89 -3.36 -5.01 10.18
C SER A 89 -2.44 -3.89 10.71
N LEU A 90 -2.96 -2.68 10.98
CA LEU A 90 -2.16 -1.54 11.45
C LEU A 90 -1.33 -1.82 12.72
N PRO A 91 -1.86 -2.45 13.78
CA PRO A 91 -1.08 -2.72 14.99
C PRO A 91 0.14 -3.62 14.75
N VAL A 92 0.08 -4.48 13.74
CA VAL A 92 1.18 -5.37 13.34
C VAL A 92 2.20 -4.61 12.50
N ARG A 93 1.72 -3.83 11.52
CA ARG A 93 2.55 -3.06 10.59
C ARG A 93 3.32 -1.93 11.27
N ALA A 94 2.77 -1.33 12.33
CA ALA A 94 3.43 -0.27 13.10
C ALA A 94 4.82 -0.67 13.62
N ASN A 95 5.00 -1.94 14.01
CA ASN A 95 6.31 -2.44 14.45
C ASN A 95 7.34 -2.50 13.33
N SER A 96 6.90 -2.70 12.08
CA SER A 96 7.78 -2.74 10.91
C SER A 96 8.20 -1.36 10.42
N LEU A 97 7.47 -0.29 10.78
CA LEU A 97 7.82 1.08 10.38
C LEU A 97 8.93 1.71 11.23
N ALA A 98 9.31 1.08 12.34
CA ALA A 98 10.45 1.50 13.13
C ALA A 98 11.79 0.91 12.63
N ASP A 99 11.76 0.05 11.60
CA ASP A 99 12.91 -0.66 11.06
C ASP A 99 13.38 -0.01 9.75
N PRO A 100 14.56 0.65 9.73
CA PRO A 100 15.06 1.33 8.54
C PRO A 100 15.24 0.42 7.32
N GLN A 101 15.61 -0.85 7.52
CA GLN A 101 15.79 -1.79 6.40
C GLN A 101 14.44 -2.11 5.74
N LYS A 102 13.38 -2.30 6.54
CA LYS A 102 12.03 -2.53 6.03
C LYS A 102 11.46 -1.29 5.32
N LEU A 103 11.77 -0.09 5.81
CA LEU A 103 11.37 1.15 5.16
C LEU A 103 12.00 1.31 3.77
N GLU A 104 13.28 0.97 3.64
CA GLU A 104 13.96 1.01 2.34
C GLU A 104 13.39 -0.03 1.35
N VAL A 105 13.09 -1.25 1.82
CA VAL A 105 12.37 -2.25 1.02
C VAL A 105 11.01 -1.71 0.56
N SER A 106 10.27 -1.03 1.44
CA SER A 106 8.98 -0.43 1.08
C SER A 106 9.12 0.65 -0.01
N ARG A 107 10.17 1.48 0.05
CA ARG A 107 10.45 2.47 -1.00
C ARG A 107 10.68 1.79 -2.35
N GLN A 108 11.48 0.72 -2.37
CA GLN A 108 11.77 -0.02 -3.59
C GLN A 108 10.50 -0.68 -4.15
N HIS A 109 9.67 -1.26 -3.28
CA HIS A 109 8.39 -1.85 -3.69
C HIS A 109 7.44 -0.83 -4.33
N HIS A 110 7.32 0.39 -3.77
CA HIS A 110 6.50 1.43 -4.38
C HIS A 110 6.99 1.79 -5.79
N TRP A 111 8.30 1.91 -5.98
CA TRP A 111 8.88 2.14 -7.30
C TRP A 111 8.60 1.00 -8.27
N PHE A 112 8.74 -0.25 -7.84
CA PHE A 112 8.40 -1.41 -8.68
C PHE A 112 6.92 -1.43 -9.07
N MET A 113 6.00 -1.08 -8.17
CA MET A 113 4.58 -0.97 -8.48
C MET A 113 4.31 0.12 -9.53
N ILE A 114 4.90 1.31 -9.37
CA ILE A 114 4.79 2.40 -10.34
C ILE A 114 5.31 1.96 -11.72
N GLU A 115 6.48 1.33 -11.77
CA GLU A 115 7.07 0.87 -13.02
C GLU A 115 6.29 -0.28 -13.67
N ALA A 116 5.70 -1.18 -12.88
CA ALA A 116 4.82 -2.22 -13.39
C ALA A 116 3.55 -1.61 -14.02
N MET A 117 2.96 -0.61 -13.37
CA MET A 117 1.74 0.05 -13.87
C MET A 117 1.93 0.84 -15.17
N LYS A 118 3.17 1.21 -15.51
CA LYS A 118 3.51 1.84 -16.82
C LYS A 118 3.56 0.83 -17.97
N ARG A 119 3.63 -0.48 -17.66
CA ARG A 119 3.72 -1.55 -18.66
C ARG A 119 2.32 -2.03 -19.05
N ARG A 120 2.25 -2.81 -20.13
CA ARG A 120 0.98 -3.36 -20.66
C ARG A 120 0.63 -4.74 -20.12
N ASP A 121 1.53 -5.37 -19.38
CA ASP A 121 1.40 -6.76 -18.92
C ASP A 121 1.16 -6.80 -17.40
N ASN A 122 0.21 -7.62 -16.98
CA ASN A 122 -0.16 -7.91 -15.58
C ASN A 122 0.40 -9.26 -15.14
#